data_AF-T1BMJ0-F1
#
_entry.id   AF-T1BMJ0-F1
#
_cell.length_a   1.000
_cell.length_b   1.000
_cell.length_c   1.000
_cell.angle_alpha   90.00
_cell.angle_beta   90.00
_cell.angle_gamma   90.00
#
_symmetry.space_group_name_H-M   'P 1'
#
loop_
_entity.id
_entity.type
_entity.pdbx_description
1 polymer ?
#
loop_
_entity_poly.entity_id
_entity_poly.type
_entity_poly.pdbx_seq_one_letter_code
_entity_poly.pdbx_strand_id
1 'polypeptide(L)' 'MERPAALELHQHALAPVTDLPVLEVVSAVHVLTDLTLGLGRVAHDYLA' A
#
# COMPACT_ATOMS: atom_id res chain seq x y z
N MET A 1 -9.80 -16.15 -2.39
CA MET A 1 -10.97 -15.97 -3.28
C MET A 1 -10.79 -14.60 -3.90
N GLU A 2 -10.34 -14.55 -5.15
CA GLU A 2 -10.19 -13.29 -5.88
C GLU A 2 -11.58 -12.77 -6.25
N ARG A 3 -11.83 -11.48 -6.04
CA ARG A 3 -13.12 -10.83 -6.30
C ARG A 3 -12.88 -9.54 -7.09
N PRO A 4 -13.84 -9.08 -7.91
CA PRO A 4 -13.73 -7.80 -8.58
C PRO A 4 -13.54 -6.66 -7.56
N ALA A 5 -12.68 -5.70 -7.91
CA ALA A 5 -12.42 -4.51 -7.11
C ALA A 5 -12.15 -3.31 -8.04
N ALA A 6 -12.39 -2.12 -7.51
CA ALA A 6 -12.09 -0.85 -8.15
C ALA A 6 -11.34 0.05 -7.15
N LEU A 7 -10.44 0.89 -7.65
CA LEU A 7 -9.69 1.86 -6.85
C LEU A 7 -9.69 3.20 -7.59
N GLU A 8 -10.12 4.26 -6.92
CA GLU A 8 -10.05 5.65 -7.38
C GLU A 8 -9.23 6.46 -6.38
N LEU A 9 -8.39 7.36 -6.89
CA LEU A 9 -7.52 8.22 -6.08
C LEU A 9 -7.86 9.68 -6.36
N HIS A 10 -7.90 10.49 -5.29
CA HIS A 10 -8.17 11.92 -5.38
C HIS A 10 -6.92 12.74 -5.06
N GLN A 11 -6.83 13.93 -5.66
CA GLN A 11 -5.72 14.85 -5.48
C GLN A 11 -5.71 15.44 -4.07
N HIS A 12 -4.54 15.45 -3.42
CA HIS A 12 -4.37 16.04 -2.10
C HIS A 12 -2.93 16.52 -1.89
N ALA A 13 -2.77 17.76 -1.44
CA ALA A 13 -1.45 18.41 -1.32
C ALA A 13 -0.50 17.73 -0.32
N LEU A 14 -1.02 17.20 0.80
CA LEU A 14 -0.22 16.55 1.85
C LEU A 14 -0.28 15.02 1.81
N ALA A 15 -1.01 14.46 0.84
CA ALA A 15 -1.17 13.02 0.67
C ALA A 15 -1.22 12.71 -0.84
N PRO A 16 -0.09 12.87 -1.55
CA PRO A 16 -0.03 12.84 -3.01
C PRO A 16 -0.10 11.41 -3.56
N VAL A 17 -1.09 10.63 -3.14
CA VAL A 17 -1.28 9.23 -3.56
C VAL A 17 -1.56 9.13 -5.06
N THR A 18 -2.07 10.20 -5.67
CA THR A 18 -2.40 10.28 -7.09
C THR A 18 -1.17 10.47 -7.99
N ASP A 19 0.00 10.81 -7.44
CA ASP A 19 1.26 10.89 -8.19
C ASP A 19 1.68 9.53 -8.76
N LEU A 20 1.15 8.45 -8.17
CA LEU A 20 1.18 7.09 -8.72
C LEU A 20 -0.22 6.72 -9.25
N PRO A 21 -0.53 7.04 -10.51
CA PRO A 21 -1.87 6.84 -11.05
C PRO A 21 -2.20 5.35 -11.21
N VAL A 22 -3.45 5.00 -10.93
CA VAL A 22 -3.97 3.64 -11.19
C VAL A 22 -4.14 3.47 -12.70
N LEU A 23 -3.24 2.72 -13.33
CA LEU A 23 -3.37 2.34 -14.75
C LEU A 23 -4.31 1.15 -14.92
N GLU A 24 -4.20 0.18 -14.00
CA GLU A 24 -4.97 -1.06 -14.00
C GLU A 24 -5.02 -1.65 -12.58
N VAL A 25 -6.14 -2.26 -12.20
CA VAL A 25 -6.25 -3.08 -10.98
C VAL A 25 -5.88 -4.51 -11.33
N VAL A 26 -4.68 -4.96 -10.93
CA VAL A 26 -4.16 -6.29 -11.26
C VAL A 26 -4.81 -7.41 -10.44
N SER A 27 -5.03 -7.18 -9.14
CA SER A 27 -5.66 -8.15 -8.24
C SER A 27 -6.18 -7.48 -6.97
N ALA A 28 -7.03 -8.19 -6.22
CA ALA A 28 -7.51 -7.75 -4.91
C ALA A 28 -7.72 -8.94 -3.96
N VAL A 29 -7.36 -8.75 -2.69
CA VAL A 29 -7.48 -9.77 -1.64
C VAL A 29 -8.11 -9.15 -0.39
N HIS A 30 -9.03 -9.89 0.22
CA HIS A 30 -9.60 -9.60 1.53
C HIS A 30 -9.14 -10.67 2.52
N VAL A 31 -8.49 -10.26 3.62
CA VAL A 31 -7.85 -11.15 4.60
C VAL A 31 -8.38 -10.86 6.00
N LEU A 32 -8.63 -11.92 6.78
CA LEU A 32 -8.94 -11.86 8.21
C LEU A 32 -7.85 -12.63 8.97
N THR A 33 -7.21 -12.01 9.95
CA THR A 33 -6.09 -12.62 10.69
C THR A 33 -5.90 -12.00 12.07
N ASP A 34 -5.36 -12.79 13.00
CA ASP A 34 -4.66 -12.28 14.18
C ASP A 34 -3.20 -11.99 13.81
N LEU A 35 -2.63 -10.87 14.28
CA LEU A 35 -1.26 -10.47 13.97
C LEU A 35 -0.60 -9.75 15.14
N THR A 36 0.67 -10.08 15.41
CA THR A 36 1.55 -9.33 16.33
C THR A 36 2.66 -8.66 15.52
N LEU A 37 2.90 -7.37 15.77
CA LEU A 37 3.95 -6.61 15.10
C LEU A 37 5.30 -6.83 15.82
N GLY A 38 6.30 -7.36 15.10
CA GLY A 38 7.66 -7.53 15.60
C GLY A 38 8.47 -6.24 15.61
N LEU A 39 9.62 -6.25 16.28
CA LEU A 39 10.56 -5.11 16.28
C LEU A 39 11.30 -5.00 14.94
N GLY A 40 11.46 -3.76 14.46
CA GLY A 40 12.24 -3.43 13.26
C GLY A 40 13.75 -3.43 13.52
N ARG A 41 14.54 -3.43 12.44
CA ARG A 41 16.01 -3.28 12.46
C ARG A 41 16.46 -2.35 11.34
N VAL A 42 17.60 -1.68 11.51
CA VAL A 42 18.19 -0.84 10.47
C VAL A 42 18.64 -1.72 9.31
N ALA A 43 18.10 -1.49 8.12
CA ALA A 43 18.47 -2.23 6.90
C ALA A 43 19.55 -1.49 6.09
N HIS A 44 19.56 -0.16 6.15
CA HIS A 44 20.50 0.69 5.45
C HIS A 44 20.68 2.00 6.23
N ASP A 45 21.93 2.41 6.43
CA ASP A 45 22.29 3.69 7.02
C ASP A 45 22.75 4.63 5.89
N TYR A 46 21.92 5.62 5.57
CA TYR A 46 22.17 6.56 4.47
C TYR A 46 23.22 7.63 4.82
N LEU A 47 23.68 7.71 6.07
CA LEU A 47 24.59 8.75 6.57
C LEU A 47 26.00 8.24 6.92
N ALA A 48 26.27 6.95 6.67
CA ALA A 48 27.58 6.33 6.91
C ALA A 48 28.65 6.73 5.88
#